data_AF-A0A838KUY0-F1
#
_entry.id   AF-A0A838KUY0-F1
#
_cell.length_a   1.000
_cell.length_b   1.000
_cell.length_c   1.000
_cell.angle_alpha   90.00
_cell.angle_beta   90.00
_cell.angle_gamma   90.00
#
_symmetry.space_group_name_H-M   'P 1'
#
loop_
_entity.id
_entity.type
_entity.pdbx_description
1 polymer ?
#
loop_
_entity_poly.entity_id
_entity_poly.type
_entity_poly.pdbx_seq_one_letter_code
_entity_poly.pdbx_strand_id
1 'polypeptide(L)' 'SLWEQVGIELGKPAKAVKVQLSTIVDRRNKIAHEADMDPTNPGYRWPINPKVVQEALDFVDSVVAAIFKVAT' A
#
# COMPACT_ATOMS: atom_id res chain seq x y z
N SER A 1 -5.60 19.43 0.33
CA SER A 1 -4.81 18.82 -0.75
C SER A 1 -5.55 17.59 -1.28
N LEU A 2 -5.18 17.03 -2.43
CA LEU A 2 -5.79 15.78 -2.94
C LEU A 2 -5.83 14.69 -1.85
N TRP A 3 -4.71 14.49 -1.17
CA TRP A 3 -4.58 13.45 -0.14
C TRP A 3 -5.42 13.67 1.11
N GLU A 4 -5.71 14.91 1.49
CA GLU A 4 -6.67 15.19 2.57
C GLU A 4 -8.08 14.78 2.17
N GLN A 5 -8.50 15.04 0.93
CA GLN A 5 -9.82 14.65 0.44
C GLN A 5 -9.94 13.13 0.29
N VAL A 6 -8.90 12.48 -0.24
CA VAL A 6 -8.81 11.00 -0.28
C VAL A 6 -8.85 10.41 1.12
N GLY A 7 -8.15 11.01 2.08
CA GLY A 7 -8.17 10.58 3.48
C GLY A 7 -9.58 10.67 4.09
N ILE A 8 -10.27 11.79 3.87
CA ILE A 8 -11.66 11.99 4.29
C ILE A 8 -12.57 10.90 3.67
N GLU A 9 -12.46 10.66 2.36
CA GLU A 9 -13.24 9.64 1.66
C GLU A 9 -13.00 8.22 2.21
N LEU A 10 -11.75 7.90 2.55
CA LEU A 10 -11.38 6.60 3.09
C LEU A 10 -11.52 6.48 4.62
N GLY A 11 -11.97 7.53 5.31
CA GLY A 11 -12.06 7.57 6.77
C GLY A 11 -10.72 7.40 7.48
N LYS A 12 -9.61 7.83 6.84
CA LYS A 12 -8.23 7.66 7.32
C LYS A 12 -7.46 8.97 7.25
N PRO A 13 -6.52 9.24 8.19
CA PRO A 13 -5.62 10.37 8.04
C PRO A 13 -4.84 10.29 6.72
N ALA A 14 -4.73 11.41 5.99
CA ALA A 14 -4.03 11.46 4.70
C ALA A 14 -2.62 10.87 4.76
N LYS A 15 -1.90 11.14 5.86
CA LYS A 15 -0.57 10.57 6.13
C LYS A 15 -0.59 9.05 6.19
N ALA A 16 -1.60 8.45 6.82
CA ALA A 16 -1.71 7.00 6.93
C ALA A 16 -1.96 6.35 5.57
N VAL A 17 -2.83 6.95 4.74
CA VAL A 17 -3.09 6.49 3.37
C VAL A 17 -1.79 6.48 2.55
N LYS A 18 -1.03 7.58 2.61
CA LYS A 18 0.28 7.67 1.93
C LYS A 18 1.27 6.62 2.40
N VAL A 19 1.45 6.48 3.71
CA VAL A 19 2.41 5.52 4.29
C VAL A 19 2.08 4.08 3.88
N GLN A 20 0.80 3.71 3.92
CA GLN A 20 0.36 2.38 3.51
C GLN A 20 0.61 2.14 2.01
N LEU A 21 0.28 3.12 1.16
CA LEU A 21 0.56 3.03 -0.28
C LEU A 21 2.07 2.91 -0.56
N SER A 22 2.90 3.74 0.08
CA SER A 22 4.36 3.67 -0.05
C SER A 22 4.89 2.30 0.37
N THR A 23 4.39 1.74 1.48
CA THR A 23 4.80 0.41 1.95
C THR A 23 4.50 -0.69 0.94
N ILE A 24 3.34 -0.63 0.26
CA ILE A 24 2.98 -1.57 -0.80
C ILE A 24 3.91 -1.43 -2.01
N VAL A 25 4.17 -0.19 -2.44
CA VAL A 25 5.09 0.10 -3.56
C VAL A 25 6.49 -0.39 -3.25
N ASP A 26 7.01 -0.09 -2.07
CA ASP A 26 8.35 -0.48 -1.63
C ASP A 26 8.49 -2.01 -1.58
N ARG A 27 7.50 -2.71 -1.01
CA ARG A 27 7.51 -4.17 -0.98
C ARG A 27 7.44 -4.79 -2.38
N ARG A 28 6.63 -4.24 -3.29
CA ARG A 28 6.56 -4.70 -4.70
C ARG A 28 7.92 -4.54 -5.39
N ASN A 29 8.63 -3.45 -5.12
CA ASN A 29 10.00 -3.25 -5.63
C ASN A 29 10.96 -4.29 -5.05
N LYS A 30 10.87 -4.60 -3.75
CA LYS A 30 11.68 -5.65 -3.11
C LYS A 30 11.41 -7.05 -3.66
N ILE A 31 10.16 -7.40 -3.92
CA ILE A 31 9.81 -8.68 -4.57
C ILE A 31 10.44 -8.77 -5.96
N ALA A 32 10.35 -7.71 -6.74
CA ALA A 32 10.83 -7.69 -8.12
C ALA A 32 12.36 -7.69 -8.24
N HIS A 33 13.07 -7.02 -7.32
CA HIS A 33 14.49 -6.73 -7.47
C HIS A 33 15.39 -7.27 -6.35
N GLU A 34 14.85 -7.51 -5.16
CA GLU A 34 15.61 -7.86 -3.94
C GLU A 34 15.19 -9.20 -3.34
N ALA A 35 14.48 -10.05 -4.11
CA ALA A 35 13.95 -11.34 -3.68
C ALA A 35 13.07 -11.29 -2.41
N ASP A 36 12.49 -10.12 -2.09
CA ASP A 36 11.70 -9.84 -0.87
C ASP A 36 12.43 -10.20 0.44
N MET A 37 13.75 -10.00 0.51
CA MET A 37 14.54 -10.35 1.70
C MET A 37 14.15 -9.51 2.93
N ASP A 38 14.07 -10.17 4.08
CA ASP A 38 13.81 -9.56 5.38
C ASP A 38 15.14 -9.07 6.00
N PRO A 39 15.39 -7.74 6.08
CA PRO A 39 16.62 -7.23 6.67
C PRO A 39 16.69 -7.44 8.19
N THR A 40 15.56 -7.73 8.84
CA THR A 40 15.48 -8.01 10.28
C THR A 40 15.65 -9.49 10.60
N ASN A 41 15.53 -10.36 9.59
CA ASN A 41 15.71 -11.81 9.71
C ASN A 41 16.61 -12.35 8.57
N PRO A 42 17.94 -12.24 8.72
CA PRO A 42 18.89 -12.60 7.67
C PRO A 42 18.69 -14.02 7.14
N GLY A 43 18.67 -14.16 5.82
CA GLY A 43 18.46 -15.45 5.14
C GLY A 43 17.00 -15.82 4.90
N TYR A 44 16.05 -15.03 5.42
CA TYR A 44 14.62 -15.24 5.19
C TYR A 44 14.01 -14.14 4.31
N ARG A 45 12.90 -14.49 3.65
CA ARG A 45 12.05 -13.55 2.90
C ARG A 45 10.89 -13.10 3.76
N TRP A 46 10.31 -11.95 3.47
CA TRP A 46 9.05 -11.55 4.10
C TRP A 46 7.96 -12.58 3.80
N PRO A 47 7.18 -13.01 4.82
CA PRO A 47 6.07 -13.93 4.59
C PRO A 47 5.02 -13.28 3.69
N ILE A 48 4.54 -14.04 2.71
CA ILE A 48 3.46 -13.63 1.81
C ILE A 48 2.41 -14.74 1.77
N ASN A 49 1.15 -14.35 1.83
CA ASN A 49 0.02 -15.27 1.70
C ASN A 49 -1.11 -14.59 0.91
N PRO A 50 -2.09 -15.35 0.40
CA PRO A 50 -3.16 -14.79 -0.42
C PRO A 50 -3.95 -13.67 0.24
N LYS A 51 -4.14 -13.72 1.57
CA LYS A 51 -4.85 -12.68 2.31
C LYS A 51 -4.12 -11.34 2.28
N VAL A 52 -2.81 -11.34 2.53
CA VAL A 52 -1.98 -10.11 2.47
C VAL A 52 -1.98 -9.52 1.05
N VAL A 53 -1.97 -10.38 0.03
CA VAL A 53 -2.06 -9.94 -1.37
C VAL A 53 -3.42 -9.28 -1.63
N GLN A 54 -4.52 -9.92 -1.21
CA GLN A 54 -5.86 -9.37 -1.40
C GLN A 54 -6.04 -8.04 -0.67
N GLU A 55 -5.58 -7.91 0.58
CA GLU A 55 -5.65 -6.67 1.35
C GLU A 55 -4.87 -5.52 0.67
N ALA A 56 -3.74 -5.81 0.02
CA ALA A 56 -2.99 -4.82 -0.73
C ALA A 56 -3.73 -4.37 -2.01
N LEU A 57 -4.35 -5.31 -2.73
CA LEU A 57 -5.15 -5.02 -3.92
C LEU A 57 -6.39 -4.19 -3.55
N ASP A 58 -7.17 -4.62 -2.56
CA ASP A 58 -8.36 -3.92 -2.08
C ASP A 58 -8.04 -2.49 -1.65
N PHE A 59 -6.89 -2.31 -0.98
CA PHE A 59 -6.44 -0.98 -0.57
C PHE A 59 -6.10 -0.11 -1.78
N VAL A 60 -5.35 -0.61 -2.77
CA VAL A 60 -5.02 0.15 -3.99
C VAL A 60 -6.28 0.54 -4.74
N ASP A 61 -7.24 -0.39 -4.91
CA ASP A 61 -8.51 -0.12 -5.57
C ASP A 61 -9.31 0.95 -4.82
N SER A 62 -9.35 0.90 -3.49
CA SER A 62 -10.03 1.92 -2.68
C SER A 62 -9.40 3.31 -2.86
N VAL A 63 -8.07 3.39 -2.94
CA VAL A 63 -7.35 4.66 -3.15
C VAL A 63 -7.65 5.21 -4.55
N VAL A 64 -7.65 4.38 -5.58
CA VAL A 64 -7.96 4.80 -6.95
C VAL A 64 -9.41 5.30 -7.04
N ALA A 65 -10.37 4.56 -6.48
CA ALA A 65 -11.77 4.96 -6.44
C ALA A 65 -11.97 6.30 -5.71
N ALA A 66 -11.30 6.49 -4.56
CA ALA A 66 -11.35 7.73 -3.81
C ALA A 66 -10.74 8.90 -4.60
N ILE A 67 -9.58 8.70 -5.24
CA ILE A 67 -8.96 9.73 -6.11
C ILE A 67 -9.90 10.11 -7.24
N PHE A 68 -10.49 9.13 -7.93
CA PHE A 68 -11.42 9.38 -9.02
C PHE A 68 -12.58 10.24 -8.53
N LYS A 69 -13.21 9.87 -7.40
CA LYS A 69 -14.34 10.59 -6.82
C LYS A 69 -14.05 12.05 -6.42
N VAL A 70 -12.85 12.34 -5.92
CA VAL A 70 -12.51 13.69 -5.41
C VAL A 70 -11.76 14.57 -6.43
N ALA A 71 -11.26 13.96 -7.52
CA ALA A 71 -10.53 14.66 -8.58
C ALA A 71 -11.37 14.90 -9.84
N THR A 72 -12.57 14.33 -9.92
CA THR A 72 -13.61 14.68 -10.90
C THR A 72 -14.69 15.54 -10.26
#